data_AF-A0A6P0RFV8-F1
#
_entry.id   AF-A0A6P0RFV8-F1
#
_cell.length_a   1.000
_cell.length_b   1.000
_cell.length_c   1.000
_cell.angle_alpha   90.00
_cell.angle_beta   90.00
_cell.angle_gamma   90.00
#
_symmetry.space_group_name_H-M   'P 1'
#
loop_
_entity.id
_entity.type
_entity.pdbx_description
1 polymer ?
#
loop_
_entity_poly.entity_id
_entity_poly.type
_entity_poly.pdbx_seq_one_letter_code
_entity_poly.pdbx_strand_id
1 'polypeptide(L)'
;MVIVSKKGLCYLSMSKIKIPTSQTEIIEARIISKSSCYIIEIVYEKSEKITENQQVAGVDLGVNNLIAVTTNQTGTSHKHD
;
A
#
# COMPACT_ATOMS: atom_id res chain seq x y z
N MET A 1 -11.72 -18.39 -6.66
CA MET A 1 -12.75 -17.34 -6.85
C MET A 1 -12.91 -16.58 -5.55
N VAL A 2 -12.46 -15.34 -5.46
CA VAL A 2 -12.61 -14.54 -4.23
C VAL A 2 -13.98 -13.90 -4.25
N ILE A 3 -14.75 -14.04 -3.17
CA ILE A 3 -16.08 -13.41 -3.07
C ILE A 3 -16.06 -12.46 -1.88
N VAL A 4 -16.29 -11.17 -2.15
CA VAL A 4 -16.51 -10.16 -1.11
C VAL A 4 -18.00 -10.01 -0.90
N SER A 5 -18.46 -10.15 0.35
CA SER A 5 -19.86 -9.87 0.68
C SER A 5 -20.05 -8.41 1.07
N LYS A 6 -21.25 -7.88 0.83
CA LYS A 6 -21.68 -6.53 1.26
C LYS A 6 -21.56 -6.27 2.78
N LYS A 7 -21.18 -7.26 3.60
CA LYS A 7 -21.04 -7.16 5.07
C LYS A 7 -19.60 -6.98 5.56
N GLY A 8 -18.65 -6.63 4.69
CA GLY A 8 -17.24 -6.42 5.08
C GLY A 8 -16.50 -7.72 5.40
N LEU A 9 -16.84 -8.80 4.67
CA LEU A 9 -16.21 -10.10 4.82
C LEU A 9 -15.69 -10.59 3.47
N CYS A 10 -14.40 -10.97 3.46
CA CYS A 10 -13.74 -11.67 2.37
C CYS A 10 -13.85 -13.18 2.59
N TYR A 11 -14.40 -13.88 1.60
CA TYR A 11 -14.54 -15.33 1.60
C TYR A 11 -13.55 -15.94 0.61
N LEU A 12 -12.70 -16.84 1.11
CA LEU A 12 -11.84 -17.63 0.26
C LEU A 12 -12.65 -18.83 -0.26
N SER A 13 -12.91 -18.87 -1.57
CA SER A 13 -13.65 -19.98 -2.19
C SER A 13 -13.09 -21.33 -1.79
N MET A 14 -13.96 -22.33 -1.74
CA MET A 14 -13.59 -23.72 -1.42
C MET A 14 -13.01 -23.91 -0.01
N SER A 15 -13.15 -22.90 0.86
CA SER A 15 -12.75 -22.97 2.26
C SER A 15 -13.85 -22.41 3.18
N LYS A 16 -13.76 -22.68 4.48
CA LYS A 16 -14.61 -22.04 5.51
C LYS A 16 -13.98 -20.77 6.09
N ILE A 17 -12.88 -20.29 5.50
CA ILE A 17 -12.13 -19.14 5.99
C ILE A 17 -12.88 -17.86 5.64
N LYS A 18 -13.11 -17.03 6.65
CA LYS A 18 -13.79 -15.74 6.54
C LYS A 18 -12.92 -14.68 7.21
N ILE A 19 -12.62 -13.60 6.49
CA ILE A 19 -11.73 -12.55 6.98
C ILE A 19 -12.46 -11.22 6.97
N PRO A 20 -12.53 -10.50 8.11
CA PRO A 20 -13.09 -9.17 8.15
C PRO A 20 -12.23 -8.19 7.35
N THR A 21 -12.86 -7.35 6.54
CA THR A 21 -12.21 -6.34 5.72
C THR A 21 -13.12 -5.13 5.54
N SER A 22 -12.53 -3.94 5.51
CA SER A 22 -13.21 -2.71 5.14
C SER A 22 -13.24 -2.47 3.63
N GLN A 23 -12.53 -3.29 2.86
CA GLN A 23 -12.40 -3.13 1.41
C GLN A 23 -13.56 -3.79 0.68
N THR A 24 -14.15 -3.07 -0.27
CA THR A 24 -15.31 -3.51 -1.05
C THR A 24 -14.92 -4.15 -2.37
N GLU A 25 -13.79 -3.74 -2.95
CA GLU A 25 -13.31 -4.18 -4.26
C GLU A 25 -11.97 -4.91 -4.09
N ILE A 26 -12.05 -6.23 -3.88
CA ILE A 26 -10.88 -7.09 -3.74
C ILE A 26 -10.59 -7.72 -5.10
N ILE A 27 -9.34 -7.58 -5.55
CA ILE A 27 -8.83 -8.15 -6.80
C ILE A 27 -8.45 -9.62 -6.57
N GLU A 28 -7.75 -9.89 -5.48
CA GLU A 28 -7.23 -11.22 -5.16
C GLU A 28 -7.18 -11.44 -3.64
N ALA A 29 -7.38 -12.68 -3.20
CA ALA A 29 -6.95 -13.14 -1.89
C ALA A 29 -6.14 -14.43 -2.04
N ARG A 30 -4.93 -14.47 -1.49
CA ARG A 30 -4.00 -15.59 -1.62
C ARG A 30 -3.51 -16.08 -0.26
N ILE A 31 -3.32 -17.40 -0.16
CA ILE A 31 -2.75 -18.05 1.02
C ILE A 31 -1.29 -18.37 0.71
N ILE A 32 -0.38 -17.84 1.51
CA ILE A 32 1.06 -18.08 1.41
C ILE A 32 1.49 -18.88 2.63
N SER A 33 2.02 -20.09 2.41
CA SER A 33 2.63 -20.87 3.48
C SER A 33 3.98 -20.25 3.87
N LYS A 34 4.20 -20.12 5.18
CA LYS A 34 5.50 -19.80 5.79
C LYS A 34 5.84 -20.90 6.79
N SER A 35 7.08 -20.93 7.25
CA SER A 35 7.62 -21.99 8.10
C SER A 35 6.84 -22.21 9.40
N SER A 36 6.23 -21.16 9.97
CA SER A 36 5.48 -21.25 11.24
C SER A 36 4.03 -20.77 11.14
N CYS A 37 3.58 -20.26 10.00
CA CYS A 37 2.24 -19.71 9.84
C CYS A 37 1.79 -19.69 8.38
N TYR A 38 0.52 -19.35 8.17
CA TYR A 38 0.01 -18.97 6.86
C TYR A 38 -0.23 -17.45 6.85
N ILE A 39 0.21 -16.79 5.79
CA ILE A 39 -0.11 -15.39 5.52
C ILE A 39 -1.27 -15.38 4.54
N ILE A 40 -2.32 -14.61 4.84
CA ILE A 40 -3.39 -14.36 3.89
C ILE A 40 -3.26 -12.92 3.41
N GLU A 41 -2.96 -12.75 2.13
CA GLU A 41 -2.84 -11.43 1.52
C GLU A 41 -4.12 -11.10 0.77
N ILE A 42 -4.66 -9.89 1.02
CA ILE A 42 -5.83 -9.34 0.34
C ILE A 42 -5.34 -8.19 -0.53
N VAL A 43 -5.45 -8.33 -1.84
CA VAL A 43 -5.03 -7.33 -2.82
C VAL A 43 -6.23 -6.54 -3.30
N TYR A 44 -6.13 -5.22 -3.23
CA TYR A 44 -7.15 -4.29 -3.69
C TYR A 44 -6.47 -3.05 -4.27
N GLU A 45 -7.14 -2.39 -5.20
CA GLU A 45 -6.71 -1.08 -5.68
C GLU A 45 -7.08 -0.02 -4.64
N LYS A 46 -6.13 0.84 -4.31
CA LYS A 46 -6.37 1.99 -3.45
C LYS A 46 -6.42 3.23 -4.32
N SER A 47 -7.54 3.94 -4.29
CA SER A 47 -7.62 5.24 -4.96
C SER A 47 -6.68 6.23 -4.29
N GLU A 48 -5.85 6.87 -5.11
CA GLU A 48 -4.98 7.94 -4.65
C GLU A 48 -5.77 9.25 -4.62
N LYS A 49 -5.73 9.93 -3.48
CA LYS A 49 -6.20 11.32 -3.40
C LYS A 49 -5.09 12.20 -3.94
N ILE A 50 -5.20 12.59 -5.20
CA ILE A 50 -4.36 13.64 -5.76
C ILE A 50 -4.78 14.93 -5.06
N THR A 51 -3.87 15.50 -4.28
CA THR A 51 -4.02 16.87 -3.78
C THR A 51 -3.34 17.78 -4.78
N GLU A 52 -3.99 18.86 -5.20
CA GLU A 52 -3.33 19.91 -5.98
C GLU A 52 -2.27 20.58 -5.09
N ASN A 53 -1.03 20.11 -5.22
CA ASN A 53 0.12 20.66 -4.52
C ASN A 53 1.13 21.15 -5.55
N GLN A 54 1.48 22.43 -5.47
CA GLN A 54 2.49 23.05 -6.33
C GLN A 54 3.92 22.77 -5.86
N GLN A 55 4.08 22.13 -4.69
CA GLN A 55 5.37 21.70 -4.18
C GLN A 55 5.80 20.42 -4.91
N VAL A 56 6.96 20.49 -5.54
CA VAL A 56 7.55 19.41 -6.33
C VAL A 56 8.91 19.10 -5.74
N ALA A 57 9.15 17.82 -5.47
CA ALA A 57 10.46 17.31 -5.09
C ALA A 57 10.96 16.29 -6.11
N GLY A 58 12.20 16.45 -6.56
CA GLY A 58 12.89 15.48 -7.40
C GLY A 58 13.67 14.50 -6.52
N VAL A 59 13.57 13.21 -6.82
CA VAL A 59 14.25 12.13 -6.10
C VAL A 59 15.17 11.39 -7.06
N ASP A 60 16.47 11.36 -6.76
CA ASP A 60 17.46 10.59 -7.50
C ASP A 60 17.94 9.39 -6.66
N LEU A 61 17.65 8.18 -7.15
CA LEU A 61 17.99 6.91 -6.50
C LEU A 61 19.33 6.41 -7.06
N GLY A 62 20.42 7.04 -6.62
CA GLY A 62 21.78 6.68 -7.02
C GLY A 62 22.17 5.25 -6.60
N VAL A 63 22.95 4.56 -7.43
CA VAL A 63 23.28 3.13 -7.29
C VAL A 63 24.14 2.76 -6.07
N ASN A 64 24.66 3.72 -5.30
CA ASN A 64 25.61 3.40 -4.22
C ASN A 64 25.52 4.25 -2.94
N ASN A 65 24.74 5.33 -2.86
CA ASN A 65 24.62 6.13 -1.62
C ASN A 65 23.31 6.92 -1.58
N LEU A 66 22.76 7.01 -0.36
CA LEU A 66 21.65 7.82 0.18
C LEU A 66 20.94 8.76 -0.80
N ILE A 67 19.63 8.54 -0.98
CA ILE A 67 18.68 9.31 -1.79
C ILE A 67 19.04 10.80 -1.84
N ALA A 68 19.23 11.36 -3.05
CA ALA A 68 19.33 12.80 -3.25
C ALA A 68 17.93 13.39 -3.52
N VAL A 69 17.56 14.43 -2.78
CA VAL A 69 16.26 15.11 -2.90
C VAL A 69 16.46 16.62 -3.12
N THR A 70 15.78 17.17 -4.13
CA THR A 70 15.68 18.62 -4.37
C THR A 70 14.21 19.05 -4.34
N THR A 71 13.89 20.28 -3.94
CA THR A 71 12.50 20.78 -3.83
C THR A 71 12.39 22.27 -4.14
N ASN A 72 11.23 22.70 -4.65
CA ASN A 72 10.89 24.12 -4.84
C ASN A 72 10.26 24.75 -3.57
N GLN A 73 10.10 24.00 -2.49
CA GLN A 73 9.61 24.50 -1.21
C GLN A 73 10.68 25.37 -0.52
N THR A 74 10.35 26.61 -0.18
CA THR A 74 11.25 27.52 0.54
C THR A 74 11.37 27.11 2.02
N GLY A 75 12.57 27.25 2.60
CA GLY A 75 12.80 27.05 4.04
C GLY A 75 13.25 25.65 4.49
N THR A 76 13.61 24.75 3.57
CA THR A 76 14.10 23.39 3.89
C THR A 76 15.60 23.32 4.22
N SER A 77 16.33 24.43 4.10
CA SER A 77 17.66 24.55 4.71
C SER A 77 17.50 24.78 6.21
N HIS A 78 17.64 23.73 7.02
CA HIS A 78 18.05 23.92 8.41
C HIS A 78 19.40 24.65 8.39
N LYS A 79 19.37 25.95 8.67
CA LYS A 79 20.54 26.67 9.16
C LYS A 79 20.86 26.05 10.52
N HIS A 80 21.83 25.14 10.54
CA HIS A 80 22.62 24.95 11.74
C HIS A 80 23.59 26.14 11.81
N ASP A 81 23.36 26.99 12.80
CA ASP A 81 24.40 27.89 13.33
C ASP A 81 25.60 27.07 13.83
#